data_AF-A0A659S556-F1
#
_entry.id   AF-A0A659S556-F1
#
_cell.length_a   1.000
_cell.length_b   1.000
_cell.length_c   1.000
_cell.angle_alpha   90.00
_cell.angle_beta   90.00
_cell.angle_gamma   90.00
#
_symmetry.space_group_name_H-M   'P 1'
#
loop_
_entity.id
_entity.type
_entity.pdbx_description
1 polymer ?
#
loop_
_entity_poly.entity_id
_entity_poly.type
_entity_poly.pdbx_seq_one_letter_code
_entity_poly.pdbx_strand_id
1 'polypeptide(L)' 'MRDDNEFRRHADYLYFNPVTHGWVRRVQDWPFSTFHRDVRNGVYPVYWAGEVRDLDAGEWR' A
#
# COMPACT_ATOMS: atom_id res chain seq x y z
N MET A 1 5.63 -22.45 5.54
CA MET A 1 4.95 -21.23 6.04
C MET A 1 5.82 -19.98 5.76
N ARG A 2 6.20 -19.76 4.49
CA ARG A 2 7.12 -18.68 4.08
C ARG A 2 6.53 -17.78 2.98
N ASP A 3 5.38 -18.13 2.43
CA ASP A 3 4.88 -17.52 1.20
C ASP A 3 3.98 -16.31 1.49
N ASP A 4 3.02 -16.47 2.41
CA ASP A 4 2.01 -15.43 2.68
C ASP A 4 2.56 -14.12 3.24
N ASN A 5 3.69 -14.15 3.94
CA ASN A 5 4.27 -12.97 4.57
C ASN A 5 5.19 -12.21 3.58
N GLU A 6 5.88 -12.93 2.70
CA GLU A 6 6.68 -12.34 1.63
C GLU A 6 5.77 -11.76 0.54
N PHE A 7 4.70 -12.47 0.19
CA PHE A 7 3.68 -11.99 -0.75
C PHE A 7 3.02 -10.70 -0.25
N ARG A 8 2.70 -10.60 1.05
CA ARG A 8 2.17 -9.37 1.66
C ARG A 8 3.15 -8.21 1.54
N ARG A 9 4.44 -8.42 1.88
CA ARG A 9 5.46 -7.36 1.75
C ARG A 9 5.64 -6.89 0.30
N HIS A 10 5.59 -7.81 -0.66
CA HIS A 10 5.69 -7.45 -2.07
C HIS A 10 4.45 -6.68 -2.55
N ALA A 11 3.26 -7.09 -2.13
CA ALA A 11 2.01 -6.38 -2.41
C ALA A 11 1.99 -4.98 -1.78
N ASP A 12 2.44 -4.85 -0.52
CA ASP A 12 2.58 -3.57 0.17
C ASP A 12 3.45 -2.61 -0.63
N TYR A 13 4.61 -3.06 -1.10
CA TYR A 13 5.52 -2.24 -1.92
C TYR A 13 4.86 -1.79 -3.23
N LEU A 14 4.15 -2.70 -3.91
CA LEU A 14 3.52 -2.42 -5.21
C LEU A 14 2.38 -1.38 -5.07
N TYR A 15 1.64 -1.45 -3.98
CA TYR A 15 0.58 -0.51 -3.63
C TYR A 15 1.13 0.83 -3.12
N PHE A 16 2.30 0.85 -2.48
CA PHE A 16 2.94 2.08 -2.01
C PHE A 16 3.74 2.83 -3.08
N ASN A 17 4.14 2.14 -4.16
CA ASN A 17 4.91 2.69 -5.27
C ASN A 17 4.41 4.05 -5.82
N PRO A 18 3.11 4.26 -6.11
CA PRO A 18 2.62 5.53 -6.63
C PRO A 18 2.63 6.67 -5.57
N VAL A 19 2.66 6.33 -4.27
CA VAL A 19 2.85 7.31 -3.19
C VAL A 19 4.33 7.70 -3.10
N THR A 20 5.24 6.72 -3.13
CA THR A 20 6.70 6.96 -3.15
C THR A 20 7.13 7.81 -4.34
N HIS A 21 6.51 7.60 -5.51
CA HIS A 21 6.76 8.40 -6.71
C HIS A 21 5.98 9.73 -6.75
N GLY A 22 5.16 10.03 -5.73
CA GLY A 22 4.42 11.28 -5.63
C GLY A 22 3.28 11.44 -6.65
N TRP A 23 2.84 10.35 -7.29
CA TRP A 23 1.72 10.38 -8.25
C TRP A 23 0.37 10.57 -7.54
N VAL A 24 0.25 10.07 -6.31
CA VAL A 24 -0.92 10.25 -5.45
C VAL A 24 -0.50 10.52 -4.02
N ARG A 25 -1.35 11.23 -3.26
CA ARG A 25 -1.15 11.46 -1.82
C ARG A 25 -1.58 10.28 -0.96
N ARG A 26 -2.41 9.38 -1.49
CA ARG A 26 -2.95 8.22 -0.78
C ARG A 26 -3.06 7.04 -1.75
N VAL A 27 -2.85 5.83 -1.25
CA VAL A 27 -2.93 4.61 -2.08
C VAL A 27 -4.34 4.40 -2.66
N GLN A 28 -5.38 4.74 -1.91
CA GLN A 28 -6.77 4.70 -2.39
C GLN A 28 -7.03 5.64 -3.58
N ASP A 29 -6.26 6.73 -3.73
CA ASP A 29 -6.49 7.68 -4.82
C ASP A 29 -5.93 7.14 -6.14
N TRP A 30 -5.23 6.00 -6.12
CA TRP A 30 -4.71 5.33 -7.30
C TRP A 30 -5.72 4.31 -7.85
N PRO A 31 -6.39 4.59 -8.99
CA PRO A 31 -7.42 3.70 -9.54
C PRO A 31 -6.83 2.47 -10.27
N PHE A 32 -5.55 2.53 -10.67
CA PHE A 32 -4.89 1.50 -11.46
C PHE A 32 -4.12 0.48 -10.58
N SER A 33 -4.75 -0.02 -9.52
CA SER A 33 -4.20 -1.12 -8.72
C SER A 33 -5.26 -2.11 -8.28
N THR A 34 -4.83 -3.34 -7.98
CA THR A 34 -5.65 -4.39 -7.38
C THR A 34 -6.02 -4.11 -5.93
N PHE A 35 -5.52 -3.01 -5.34
CA PHE A 35 -5.76 -2.61 -3.97
C PHE A 35 -7.26 -2.52 -3.61
N HIS A 36 -8.05 -1.88 -4.48
CA HIS A 36 -9.50 -1.70 -4.26
C HIS A 36 -10.26 -3.03 -4.17
N ARG A 37 -9.86 -4.01 -4.99
CA ARG A 37 -10.41 -5.37 -4.97
C ARG A 37 -10.02 -6.07 -3.67
N ASP A 38 -8.77 -5.92 -3.25
CA ASP A 38 -8.24 -6.59 -2.07
C ASP A 38 -8.82 -6.01 -0.76
N VAL A 39 -9.08 -4.70 -0.70
CA VAL A 39 -9.86 -4.09 0.39
C VAL A 39 -11.29 -4.60 0.40
N ARG A 40 -11.95 -4.68 -0.76
CA ARG A 40 -13.31 -5.21 -0.87
C ARG A 40 -13.42 -6.68 -0.43
N ASN A 41 -12.37 -7.46 -0.66
CA ASN A 41 -12.27 -8.86 -0.25
C ASN A 41 -11.80 -9.04 1.21
N GLY A 42 -11.55 -7.96 1.95
CA GLY A 42 -11.07 -8.01 3.33
C GLY A 42 -9.62 -8.49 3.49
N VAL A 43 -8.85 -8.51 2.38
CA VAL A 43 -7.43 -8.87 2.39
C VAL A 43 -6.59 -7.74 2.99
N TYR A 44 -6.96 -6.49 2.66
CA TYR A 44 -6.36 -5.29 3.23
C TYR A 44 -7.39 -4.46 4.00
N PRO A 45 -7.00 -3.86 5.13
CA PRO A 45 -7.86 -2.93 5.81
C PRO A 45 -8.02 -1.62 5.02
N VAL A 46 -9.21 -1.04 5.03
CA VAL A 46 -9.47 0.26 4.37
C VAL A 46 -8.60 1.39 4.92
N TYR A 47 -8.25 1.35 6.21
CA TYR A 47 -7.39 2.36 6.85
C TYR A 47 -5.95 2.31 6.32
N TRP A 48 -5.49 1.16 5.82
CA TRP A 48 -4.18 1.02 5.17
C TRP A 48 -4.08 1.90 3.92
N ALA A 49 -5.21 2.18 3.25
CA ALA A 49 -5.26 3.09 2.12
C ALA A 49 -5.17 4.58 2.49
N GLY A 50 -5.62 4.91 3.70
CA GLY A 50 -5.92 6.28 4.14
C GLY A 50 -4.90 6.85 5.12
N GLU A 51 -4.24 5.99 5.91
CA GLU A 51 -3.13 6.38 6.78
C GLU A 51 -1.79 6.21 6.06
N VAL A 52 -1.47 7.20 5.22
CA VAL A 52 -0.10 7.70 5.18
C VAL A 52 -0.02 8.80 6.26
N ARG A 53 -0.34 8.43 7.51
CA ARG A 53 -0.07 9.27 8.67
C ARG A 53 1.27 8.78 9.21
N ASP A 54 2.31 9.56 8.97
CA ASP A 54 3.64 9.30 9.51
C ASP A 54 4.19 7.90 9.18
N LEU A 55 4.13 7.50 7.91
CA LEU A 55 5.36 6.90 7.41
C LEU A 55 6.36 8.05 7.38
N ASP A 56 7.21 8.07 8.39
CA ASP A 56 8.56 8.61 8.32
C ASP A 56 9.14 8.27 6.94
N ALA A 57 8.82 9.11 5.96
CA ALA A 57 9.65 9.36 4.80
C ALA A 57 10.83 10.25 5.20
N GLY A 58 11.13 10.32 6.51
CA GLY A 58 12.42 10.64 7.06
C GLY A 58 13.38 9.48 6.82
N GLU A 59 14.21 9.66 5.80
CA GLU A 59 15.56 9.11 5.75
C GLU A 59 15.63 7.58 5.57
N TRP A 60 15.69 7.14 4.32
CA TRP A 60 16.55 6.01 3.99
C TRP A 60 18.00 6.40 4.30
N ARG A 61 18.45 6.14 5.52
CA ARG A 61 19.88 6.13 5.89
C ARG A 61 20.33 4.74 6.29
#